data_AF-A0A974P1H4-F1
#
_entry.id   AF-A0A974P1H4-F1
#
_cell.length_a   1.000
_cell.length_b   1.000
_cell.length_c   1.000
_cell.angle_alpha   90.00
_cell.angle_beta   90.00
_cell.angle_gamma   90.00
#
_symmetry.space_group_name_H-M   'P 1'
#
loop_
_entity.id
_entity.type
_entity.pdbx_description
1 polymer ?
#
loop_
_entity_poly.entity_id
_entity_poly.type
_entity_poly.pdbx_seq_one_letter_code
_entity_poly.pdbx_strand_id
1 'polypeptide(L)'
;MDRAGRRFRLTNVDAMGYSAATSDPLYKHIPFYITLAGQPAAAFGIFYDTLADCSFDFGQERSNYHGRYRSFVAEAGDLDYYVIAGPSVAEVTRRFTWLTGRPAFLPRWGLGYSGSTMSYTDAPDAQARMAEFLAACEAHDILCDSFHLSSGYTSIGPRRYVFHWNREKFPDPAAFVASYREAGVRLVANIKPVLLADHPLFGEAQARGLLIGDASGRPAMMQFWDGVGAYLDFTNPATLDWWKGQVTTALLDYGVAATWNDNNEFEITSPRAQAAMFGHPRPAQEAKPLQTLMMMRASAEAQRAHVPEARPYLVSRAGSAGMQRYVQTWSGTTPPALRR
;
A
#
# COMPACT_ATOMS: atom_id res chain seq x y z
N MET A 1 18.68 -10.00 -10.67
CA MET A 1 17.65 -10.94 -10.17
C MET A 1 18.24 -11.87 -9.13
N ASP A 2 19.39 -12.50 -9.40
CA ASP A 2 20.14 -13.21 -8.37
C ASP A 2 20.53 -12.28 -7.21
N ARG A 3 20.34 -12.79 -5.99
CA ARG A 3 20.58 -12.09 -4.72
C ARG A 3 21.83 -12.61 -4.02
N ALA A 4 22.49 -13.65 -4.55
CA ALA A 4 23.71 -14.22 -3.98
C ALA A 4 24.81 -13.16 -3.78
N GLY A 5 25.55 -13.26 -2.67
CA GLY A 5 26.64 -12.36 -2.33
C GLY A 5 26.21 -10.98 -1.82
N ARG A 6 24.93 -10.79 -1.48
CA ARG A 6 24.37 -9.53 -0.98
C ARG A 6 23.61 -9.74 0.31
N ARG A 7 23.52 -8.68 1.11
CA ARG A 7 22.64 -8.55 2.27
C ARG A 7 21.52 -7.57 1.95
N PHE A 8 20.36 -7.83 2.54
CA PHE A 8 19.17 -6.99 2.42
C PHE A 8 18.52 -6.78 3.78
N ARG A 9 17.99 -5.58 4.00
CA ARG A 9 17.00 -5.32 5.05
C ARG A 9 15.61 -5.35 4.44
N LEU A 10 14.69 -5.98 5.14
CA LEU A 10 13.28 -5.98 4.81
C LEU A 10 12.55 -5.20 5.89
N THR A 11 12.44 -3.90 5.63
CA THR A 11 11.70 -2.90 6.41
C THR A 11 10.93 -2.06 5.40
N ASN A 12 9.61 -1.95 5.51
CA ASN A 12 8.86 -1.07 4.61
C ASN A 12 9.26 0.39 4.85
N VAL A 13 9.73 1.08 3.81
CA VAL A 13 10.03 2.53 3.86
C VAL A 13 9.56 3.23 2.59
N ASP A 14 9.26 4.52 2.68
CA ASP A 14 9.03 5.39 1.54
C ASP A 14 10.36 5.72 0.85
N ALA A 15 10.82 4.80 0.00
CA ALA A 15 12.09 4.88 -0.71
C ALA A 15 11.98 5.79 -1.97
N MET A 16 11.44 7.01 -1.84
CA MET A 16 11.30 7.89 -3.01
C MET A 16 12.64 8.11 -3.74
N GLY A 17 12.63 7.94 -5.06
CA GLY A 17 13.81 8.11 -5.91
C GLY A 17 14.78 6.93 -5.83
N TYR A 18 14.34 5.78 -5.34
CA TYR A 18 15.21 4.60 -5.21
C TYR A 18 15.77 4.10 -6.55
N SER A 19 16.96 3.51 -6.48
CA SER A 19 17.53 2.69 -7.53
C SER A 19 17.04 1.25 -7.39
N ALA A 20 16.34 0.74 -8.41
CA ALA A 20 15.91 -0.66 -8.43
C ALA A 20 17.08 -1.67 -8.38
N ALA A 21 18.31 -1.24 -8.68
CA ALA A 21 19.50 -2.09 -8.64
C ALA A 21 20.15 -2.13 -7.24
N THR A 22 20.23 -0.97 -6.58
CA THR A 22 21.15 -0.75 -5.45
C THR A 22 20.49 -0.28 -4.16
N SER A 23 19.30 0.31 -4.20
CA SER A 23 18.63 0.79 -3.00
C SER A 23 18.01 -0.35 -2.21
N ASP A 24 18.11 -0.26 -0.90
CA ASP A 24 17.60 -1.18 0.10
C ASP A 24 17.52 -0.42 1.45
N PRO A 25 16.42 -0.52 2.23
CA PRO A 25 15.19 -1.27 1.97
C PRO A 25 14.19 -0.54 1.05
N LEU A 26 13.05 -1.17 0.74
CA LEU A 26 12.02 -0.67 -0.20
C LEU A 26 10.59 -0.83 0.37
N TYR A 27 9.59 -0.54 -0.46
CA TYR A 27 8.17 -0.43 -0.07
C TYR A 27 7.47 -1.71 0.39
N LYS A 28 7.96 -2.93 0.15
CA LYS A 28 7.20 -4.19 0.35
C LYS A 28 7.93 -5.19 1.25
N HIS A 29 7.19 -5.85 2.13
CA HIS A 29 7.69 -6.81 3.12
C HIS A 29 7.25 -8.23 2.77
N ILE A 30 8.02 -8.87 1.89
CA ILE A 30 7.76 -10.26 1.50
C ILE A 30 9.00 -11.09 1.86
N PRO A 31 9.08 -11.66 3.08
CA PRO A 31 10.22 -12.43 3.56
C PRO A 31 10.26 -13.84 2.94
N PHE A 32 10.32 -13.89 1.60
CA PHE A 32 10.29 -15.10 0.81
C PHE A 32 11.32 -15.03 -0.31
N TYR A 33 12.04 -16.12 -0.52
CA TYR A 33 12.92 -16.27 -1.68
C TYR A 33 12.82 -17.68 -2.27
N ILE A 34 13.16 -17.78 -3.56
CA ILE A 34 13.24 -19.05 -4.29
C ILE A 34 14.70 -19.34 -4.60
N THR A 35 15.14 -20.55 -4.28
CA THR A 35 16.46 -21.07 -4.63
C THR A 35 16.34 -22.03 -5.80
N LEU A 36 17.21 -21.84 -6.79
CA LEU A 36 17.46 -22.82 -7.85
C LEU A 36 18.76 -23.56 -7.50
N ALA A 37 18.72 -24.88 -7.42
CA ALA A 37 19.86 -25.71 -7.04
C ALA A 37 19.89 -27.04 -7.81
N GLY A 38 21.08 -27.64 -7.95
CA GLY A 38 21.28 -28.98 -8.49
C GLY A 38 21.34 -29.10 -10.02
N GLN A 39 21.60 -30.33 -10.49
CA GLN A 39 21.51 -30.76 -11.89
C GLN A 39 20.79 -32.13 -11.96
N PRO A 40 19.59 -32.24 -12.57
CA PRO A 40 18.82 -31.14 -13.16
C PRO A 40 18.39 -30.12 -12.10
N ALA A 41 18.19 -28.87 -12.52
CA ALA A 41 17.83 -27.78 -11.61
C ALA A 41 16.49 -28.04 -10.93
N ALA A 42 16.50 -28.06 -9.60
CA ALA A 42 15.33 -28.11 -8.75
C ALA A 42 15.14 -26.75 -8.04
N ALA A 43 13.90 -26.32 -7.92
CA ALA A 43 13.53 -25.13 -7.17
C ALA A 43 12.99 -25.51 -5.78
N PHE A 44 13.29 -24.69 -4.78
CA PHE A 44 12.55 -24.66 -3.51
C PHE A 44 12.43 -23.22 -3.02
N GLY A 45 11.39 -22.92 -2.26
CA GLY A 45 11.18 -21.63 -1.60
C GLY A 45 11.36 -21.72 -0.09
N ILE A 46 11.79 -20.62 0.52
CA ILE A 46 11.73 -20.45 1.98
C ILE A 46 10.96 -19.16 2.25
N PHE A 47 9.86 -19.28 3.00
CA PHE A 47 9.06 -18.15 3.48
C PHE A 47 9.14 -18.10 4.99
N TYR A 48 9.61 -16.98 5.55
CA TYR A 48 9.63 -16.75 7.00
C TYR A 48 8.34 -16.03 7.38
N ASP A 49 7.53 -16.63 8.24
CA ASP A 49 6.22 -16.10 8.60
C ASP A 49 6.35 -15.04 9.72
N THR A 50 6.89 -13.89 9.33
CA THR A 50 7.08 -12.76 10.23
C THR A 50 6.69 -11.44 9.59
N LEU A 51 6.15 -10.57 10.43
CA LEU A 51 5.81 -9.18 10.10
C LEU A 51 6.79 -8.19 10.75
N ALA A 52 7.73 -8.68 11.56
CA ALA A 52 8.80 -7.86 12.12
C ALA A 52 9.82 -7.51 11.03
N ASP A 53 10.47 -6.36 11.21
CA ASP A 53 11.63 -6.01 10.40
C ASP A 53 12.68 -7.13 10.46
N CYS A 54 13.25 -7.48 9.31
CA CYS A 54 14.20 -8.57 9.23
C CYS A 54 15.35 -8.27 8.27
N SER A 55 16.40 -9.09 8.34
CA SER A 55 17.53 -9.02 7.41
C SER A 55 17.88 -10.40 6.86
N PHE A 56 18.32 -10.40 5.61
CA PHE A 56 18.78 -11.59 4.89
C PHE A 56 20.23 -11.37 4.49
N ASP A 57 21.10 -12.33 4.82
CA ASP A 57 22.41 -12.44 4.20
C ASP A 57 22.40 -13.63 3.22
N PHE A 58 22.72 -13.36 1.95
CA PHE A 58 22.81 -14.37 0.91
C PHE A 58 24.26 -14.71 0.54
N GLY A 59 25.17 -14.69 1.52
CA GLY A 59 26.59 -15.00 1.38
C GLY A 59 27.47 -13.77 1.16
N GLN A 60 27.06 -12.61 1.68
CA GLN A 60 27.90 -11.40 1.72
C GLN A 60 28.87 -11.46 2.90
N GLU A 61 28.40 -11.88 4.07
CA GLU A 61 29.26 -12.05 5.24
C GLU A 61 30.37 -13.09 5.00
N ARG A 62 31.55 -12.81 5.56
CA ARG A 62 32.74 -13.65 5.42
C ARG A 62 33.14 -14.18 6.79
N SER A 63 33.34 -15.49 6.87
CA SER A 63 33.94 -16.15 8.03
C SER A 63 35.17 -16.92 7.58
N ASN A 64 36.22 -16.92 8.41
CA ASN A 64 37.39 -17.75 8.15
C ASN A 64 37.09 -19.24 8.41
N TYR A 65 36.13 -19.52 9.30
CA TYR A 65 35.80 -20.88 9.75
C TYR A 65 34.58 -21.47 9.05
N HIS A 66 33.81 -20.66 8.33
CA HIS A 66 32.65 -21.10 7.55
C HIS A 66 32.80 -20.64 6.10
N GLY A 67 32.41 -21.49 5.15
CA GLY A 67 32.26 -21.11 3.75
C GLY A 67 31.13 -20.08 3.56
N ARG A 68 30.70 -19.86 2.32
CA ARG A 68 29.51 -19.03 2.08
C ARG A 68 28.29 -19.64 2.75
N TYR A 69 27.61 -18.87 3.58
CA TYR A 69 26.38 -19.27 4.25
C TYR A 69 25.26 -18.29 3.93
N ARG A 70 24.03 -18.64 4.34
CA ARG A 70 22.88 -17.74 4.33
C ARG A 70 22.41 -17.58 5.77
N SER A 71 22.01 -16.37 6.14
CA SER A 71 21.43 -16.11 7.46
C SER A 71 20.17 -15.28 7.33
N PHE A 72 19.30 -15.43 8.31
CA PHE A 72 18.08 -14.67 8.48
C PHE A 72 17.98 -14.25 9.94
N VAL A 73 17.61 -12.98 10.17
CA VAL A 73 17.39 -12.43 11.50
C VAL A 73 16.14 -11.55 11.45
N ALA A 74 15.17 -11.82 12.33
CA ALA A 74 14.03 -10.94 12.58
C ALA A 74 14.25 -10.19 13.91
N GLU A 75 13.82 -8.93 13.99
CA GLU A 75 13.97 -8.12 15.20
C GLU A 75 13.05 -8.54 16.35
N ALA A 76 11.96 -9.26 16.04
CA ALA A 76 10.99 -9.76 17.01
C ALA A 76 10.28 -11.03 16.52
N GLY A 77 9.65 -11.73 17.47
CA GLY A 77 8.88 -12.95 17.23
C GLY A 77 9.71 -14.23 17.20
N ASP A 78 9.02 -15.35 17.12
CA ASP A 78 9.64 -16.67 16.99
C ASP A 78 10.07 -16.95 15.54
N LEU A 79 11.02 -17.86 15.37
CA LEU A 79 11.41 -18.33 14.03
C LEU A 79 10.39 -19.35 13.53
N ASP A 80 9.38 -18.87 12.80
CA ASP A 80 8.44 -19.68 12.03
C ASP A 80 8.72 -19.54 10.53
N TYR A 81 8.88 -20.66 9.82
CA TYR A 81 9.15 -20.65 8.38
C TYR A 81 8.70 -21.92 7.66
N TYR A 82 8.36 -21.75 6.39
CA TYR A 82 7.88 -22.78 5.50
C TYR A 82 8.93 -23.09 4.43
N VAL A 83 9.27 -24.37 4.29
CA VAL A 83 10.00 -24.87 3.12
C VAL A 83 9.02 -25.31 2.06
N ILE A 84 9.06 -24.67 0.90
CA ILE A 84 8.11 -24.87 -0.20
C ILE A 84 8.83 -25.63 -1.32
N ALA A 85 8.55 -26.94 -1.44
CA ALA A 85 9.16 -27.77 -2.47
C ALA A 85 8.77 -27.34 -3.90
N GLY A 86 9.61 -27.67 -4.90
CA GLY A 86 9.36 -27.47 -6.34
C GLY A 86 8.83 -28.71 -7.07
N PRO A 87 9.19 -28.94 -8.35
CA PRO A 87 10.57 -28.81 -8.83
C PRO A 87 10.90 -27.52 -9.60
N SER A 88 9.91 -26.69 -9.95
CA SER A 88 10.11 -25.47 -10.74
C SER A 88 9.74 -24.19 -9.97
N VAL A 89 10.25 -23.04 -10.41
CA VAL A 89 9.88 -21.72 -9.87
C VAL A 89 8.36 -21.51 -9.93
N ALA A 90 7.72 -21.96 -11.01
CA ALA A 90 6.27 -21.86 -11.17
C ALA A 90 5.52 -22.67 -10.11
N GLU A 91 5.96 -23.90 -9.82
CA GLU A 91 5.33 -24.74 -8.79
C GLU A 91 5.54 -24.18 -7.38
N VAL A 92 6.75 -23.68 -7.07
CA VAL A 92 7.01 -23.01 -5.79
C VAL A 92 6.11 -21.77 -5.64
N THR A 93 5.98 -20.96 -6.70
CA THR A 93 5.09 -19.77 -6.70
C THR A 93 3.63 -20.15 -6.53
N ARG A 94 3.16 -21.21 -7.20
CA ARG A 94 1.79 -21.75 -7.07
C ARG A 94 1.48 -22.20 -5.64
N ARG A 95 2.44 -22.85 -4.96
CA ARG A 95 2.30 -23.30 -3.57
C ARG A 95 2.39 -22.14 -2.58
N PHE A 96 3.30 -21.19 -2.79
CA PHE A 96 3.39 -19.97 -1.97
C PHE A 96 2.09 -19.17 -2.01
N THR A 97 1.49 -19.00 -3.20
CA THR A 97 0.19 -18.33 -3.35
C THR A 97 -0.99 -19.19 -2.88
N TRP A 98 -0.89 -20.52 -2.88
CA TRP A 98 -1.88 -21.35 -2.20
C TRP A 98 -1.86 -21.12 -0.68
N LEU A 99 -0.68 -21.05 -0.06
CA LEU A 99 -0.51 -20.80 1.37
C LEU A 99 -0.95 -19.38 1.78
N THR A 100 -0.48 -18.37 1.06
CA THR A 100 -0.65 -16.95 1.45
C THR A 100 -1.89 -16.30 0.84
N GLY A 101 -2.50 -16.95 -0.16
CA GLY A 101 -3.70 -16.50 -0.86
C GLY A 101 -3.47 -16.26 -2.35
N ARG A 102 -4.44 -16.67 -3.17
CA ARG A 102 -4.34 -16.52 -4.62
C ARG A 102 -4.55 -15.05 -5.03
N PRO A 103 -3.89 -14.58 -6.10
CA PRO A 103 -4.14 -13.26 -6.65
C PRO A 103 -5.63 -13.01 -6.91
N ALA A 104 -6.11 -11.82 -6.55
CA ALA A 104 -7.48 -11.41 -6.79
C ALA A 104 -7.80 -11.45 -8.30
N PHE A 105 -9.00 -11.92 -8.65
CA PHE A 105 -9.50 -11.81 -10.01
C PHE A 105 -10.17 -10.45 -10.18
N LEU A 106 -9.42 -9.51 -10.74
CA LEU A 106 -9.80 -8.11 -10.83
C LEU A 106 -10.78 -7.85 -11.99
N PRO A 107 -11.51 -6.71 -11.98
CA PRO A 107 -12.40 -6.36 -13.08
C PRO A 107 -11.62 -6.09 -14.37
N ARG A 108 -12.29 -6.29 -15.53
CA ARG A 108 -11.68 -6.16 -16.86
C ARG A 108 -11.05 -4.78 -17.09
N TRP A 109 -11.70 -3.71 -16.62
CA TRP A 109 -11.22 -2.34 -16.78
C TRP A 109 -9.87 -2.11 -16.07
N GLY A 110 -9.53 -2.90 -15.05
CA GLY A 110 -8.22 -2.85 -14.37
C GLY A 110 -7.06 -3.45 -15.18
N LEU A 111 -7.31 -3.88 -16.43
CA LEU A 111 -6.30 -4.28 -17.40
C LEU A 111 -6.08 -3.21 -18.49
N GLY A 112 -6.97 -2.22 -18.58
CA GLY A 112 -6.94 -1.17 -19.59
C GLY A 112 -5.91 -0.10 -19.31
N TYR A 113 -5.80 0.85 -20.24
CA TYR A 113 -5.00 2.05 -20.01
C TYR A 113 -5.61 2.87 -18.87
N SER A 114 -4.76 3.30 -17.94
CA SER A 114 -5.14 4.18 -16.84
C SER A 114 -4.38 5.50 -16.92
N GLY A 115 -5.12 6.61 -16.92
CA GLY A 115 -4.55 7.93 -16.71
C GLY A 115 -4.08 8.10 -15.26
N SER A 116 -3.08 8.95 -15.04
CA SER A 116 -2.62 9.35 -13.70
C SER A 116 -1.72 10.58 -13.81
N THR A 117 -1.96 11.60 -13.01
CA THR A 117 -0.98 12.67 -12.78
C THR A 117 -1.28 13.43 -11.49
N MET A 118 -0.21 13.84 -10.80
CA MET A 118 -0.35 14.81 -9.71
C MET A 118 -0.65 16.21 -10.25
N SER A 119 -0.11 16.58 -11.42
CA SER A 119 -0.18 17.94 -11.96
C SER A 119 -1.61 18.45 -12.13
N TYR A 120 -2.52 17.61 -12.64
CA TYR A 120 -3.92 18.00 -12.80
C TYR A 120 -4.61 18.18 -11.45
N THR A 121 -4.40 17.25 -10.52
CA THR A 121 -5.07 17.32 -9.21
C THR A 121 -4.52 18.44 -8.32
N ASP A 122 -3.27 18.85 -8.53
CA ASP A 122 -2.65 19.94 -7.78
C ASP A 122 -2.97 21.33 -8.36
N ALA A 123 -3.35 21.41 -9.64
CA ALA A 123 -3.71 22.66 -10.30
C ALA A 123 -4.86 23.38 -9.58
N PRO A 124 -4.87 24.74 -9.56
CA PRO A 124 -5.99 25.51 -9.03
C PRO A 124 -7.32 25.21 -9.75
N ASP A 125 -7.25 24.92 -11.06
CA ASP A 125 -8.38 24.61 -11.94
C ASP A 125 -8.49 23.09 -12.23
N ALA A 126 -8.22 22.25 -11.21
CA ALA A 126 -8.08 20.81 -11.38
C ALA A 126 -9.23 20.13 -12.15
N GLN A 127 -10.50 20.47 -11.84
CA GLN A 127 -11.64 19.90 -12.56
C GLN A 127 -11.60 20.20 -14.07
N ALA A 128 -11.16 21.40 -14.47
CA ALA A 128 -11.02 21.76 -15.88
C ALA A 128 -9.88 20.97 -16.55
N ARG A 129 -8.72 20.85 -15.89
CA ARG A 129 -7.59 20.04 -16.38
C ARG A 129 -7.96 18.57 -16.56
N MET A 130 -8.76 18.05 -15.64
CA MET A 130 -9.30 16.70 -15.70
C MET A 130 -10.31 16.54 -16.86
N ALA A 131 -11.09 17.57 -17.19
CA ALA A 131 -11.97 17.53 -18.36
C ALA A 131 -11.17 17.59 -19.68
N GLU A 132 -10.10 18.40 -19.74
CA GLU A 132 -9.16 18.44 -20.88
C GLU A 132 -8.56 17.07 -21.18
N PHE A 133 -8.24 16.28 -20.14
CA PHE A 133 -7.75 14.91 -20.30
C PHE A 133 -8.76 13.99 -21.02
N LEU A 134 -10.03 14.03 -20.62
CA LEU A 134 -11.07 13.22 -21.25
C LEU A 134 -11.26 13.63 -22.72
N ALA A 135 -11.32 14.94 -22.99
CA ALA A 135 -11.42 15.47 -24.34
C ALA A 135 -10.22 15.09 -25.21
N ALA A 136 -9.00 15.06 -24.64
CA ALA A 136 -7.81 14.62 -25.35
C ALA A 136 -7.85 13.12 -25.66
N CYS A 137 -8.34 12.27 -24.75
CA CYS A 137 -8.52 10.85 -25.01
C CYS A 137 -9.50 10.62 -26.18
N GLU A 138 -10.62 11.33 -26.19
CA GLU A 138 -11.60 11.28 -27.28
C GLU A 138 -11.00 11.79 -28.61
N ALA A 139 -10.38 12.97 -28.59
CA ALA A 139 -9.81 13.59 -29.80
C ALA A 139 -8.68 12.77 -30.44
N HIS A 140 -7.97 11.97 -29.64
CA HIS A 140 -6.85 11.15 -30.10
C HIS A 140 -7.19 9.65 -30.23
N ASP A 141 -8.46 9.26 -30.06
CA ASP A 141 -8.91 7.86 -30.11
C ASP A 141 -8.12 6.95 -29.14
N ILE A 142 -7.86 7.46 -27.94
CA ILE A 142 -7.18 6.73 -26.87
C ILE A 142 -8.23 6.18 -25.91
N LEU A 143 -8.41 4.86 -25.94
CA LEU A 143 -9.27 4.16 -24.97
C LEU A 143 -8.64 4.25 -23.57
N CYS A 144 -9.38 4.84 -22.63
CA CYS A 144 -8.99 4.98 -21.24
C CYS A 144 -10.06 4.33 -20.34
N ASP A 145 -9.68 3.36 -19.53
CA ASP A 145 -10.60 2.61 -18.68
C ASP A 145 -10.69 3.20 -17.26
N SER A 146 -9.61 3.82 -16.79
CA SER A 146 -9.53 4.38 -15.44
C SER A 146 -8.63 5.60 -15.33
N PHE A 147 -8.80 6.35 -14.25
CA PHE A 147 -7.91 7.44 -13.88
C PHE A 147 -7.58 7.40 -12.39
N HIS A 148 -6.29 7.36 -12.06
CA HIS A 148 -5.79 7.43 -10.68
C HIS A 148 -5.80 8.89 -10.21
N LEU A 149 -6.79 9.21 -9.38
CA LEU A 149 -6.99 10.52 -8.79
C LEU A 149 -5.99 10.73 -7.65
N SER A 150 -4.87 11.36 -7.98
CA SER A 150 -3.79 11.71 -7.04
C SER A 150 -4.25 12.65 -5.94
N SER A 151 -3.52 12.68 -4.82
CA SER A 151 -3.95 13.31 -3.56
C SER A 151 -4.32 14.81 -3.62
N GLY A 152 -4.03 15.52 -4.71
CA GLY A 152 -4.40 16.93 -4.89
C GLY A 152 -5.91 17.21 -4.78
N TYR A 153 -6.79 16.23 -5.03
CA TYR A 153 -8.25 16.37 -4.80
C TYR A 153 -8.61 16.58 -3.32
N THR A 154 -7.68 16.23 -2.41
CA THR A 154 -7.87 16.33 -0.96
C THR A 154 -7.24 17.56 -0.32
N SER A 155 -6.60 18.42 -1.11
CA SER A 155 -5.72 19.45 -0.57
C SER A 155 -6.46 20.51 0.27
N ILE A 156 -5.83 21.00 1.35
CA ILE A 156 -6.13 22.30 1.95
C ILE A 156 -4.80 23.05 2.02
N GLY A 157 -4.66 24.12 1.24
CA GLY A 157 -3.37 24.75 1.00
C GLY A 157 -2.33 23.74 0.47
N PRO A 158 -1.11 23.67 1.05
CA PRO A 158 -0.07 22.76 0.58
C PRO A 158 -0.21 21.31 1.08
N ARG A 159 -1.16 21.03 1.99
CA ARG A 159 -1.28 19.75 2.69
C ARG A 159 -2.38 18.87 2.10
N ARG A 160 -2.29 17.55 2.26
CA ARG A 160 -3.28 16.57 1.78
C ARG A 160 -4.00 15.88 2.95
N TYR A 161 -5.32 15.80 2.89
CA TYR A 161 -6.16 15.34 4.00
C TYR A 161 -7.10 14.22 3.52
N VAL A 162 -6.77 12.97 3.81
CA VAL A 162 -7.59 11.83 3.35
C VAL A 162 -9.08 12.00 3.71
N PHE A 163 -9.96 11.68 2.77
CA PHE A 163 -11.43 11.85 2.89
C PHE A 163 -11.95 13.29 2.92
N HIS A 164 -11.10 14.29 2.70
CA HIS A 164 -11.54 15.66 2.42
C HIS A 164 -11.65 15.87 0.91
N TRP A 165 -12.74 16.47 0.43
CA TRP A 165 -12.86 16.97 -0.95
C TRP A 165 -12.55 18.45 -0.99
N ASN A 166 -11.54 18.85 -1.77
CA ASN A 166 -11.28 20.25 -2.04
C ASN A 166 -12.38 20.82 -2.94
N ARG A 167 -13.35 21.51 -2.35
CA ARG A 167 -14.49 22.11 -3.06
C ARG A 167 -14.15 23.38 -3.84
N GLU A 168 -12.98 23.98 -3.65
CA GLU A 168 -12.53 25.08 -4.52
C GLU A 168 -12.12 24.53 -5.89
N LYS A 169 -11.41 23.39 -5.89
CA LYS A 169 -10.96 22.69 -7.11
C LYS A 169 -12.05 21.83 -7.75
N PHE A 170 -12.92 21.23 -6.93
CA PHE A 170 -14.02 20.34 -7.30
C PHE A 170 -15.32 20.81 -6.62
N PRO A 171 -15.98 21.87 -7.11
CA PRO A 171 -17.15 22.48 -6.46
C PRO A 171 -18.30 21.50 -6.21
N ASP A 172 -18.52 20.60 -7.16
CA ASP A 172 -19.46 19.50 -7.07
C ASP A 172 -18.74 18.16 -7.36
N PRO A 173 -18.21 17.50 -6.32
CA PRO A 173 -17.54 16.21 -6.49
C PRO A 173 -18.43 15.13 -7.09
N ALA A 174 -19.75 15.17 -6.83
CA ALA A 174 -20.68 14.17 -7.37
C ALA A 174 -20.84 14.34 -8.88
N ALA A 175 -21.02 15.57 -9.35
CA ALA A 175 -21.07 15.86 -10.78
C ALA A 175 -19.74 15.54 -11.48
N PHE A 176 -18.60 15.84 -10.84
CA PHE A 176 -17.27 15.50 -11.37
C PHE A 176 -17.07 13.99 -11.52
N VAL A 177 -17.40 13.20 -10.50
CA VAL A 177 -17.26 11.74 -10.56
C VAL A 177 -18.24 11.15 -11.59
N ALA A 178 -19.45 11.70 -11.67
CA ALA A 178 -20.44 11.29 -12.66
C ALA A 178 -19.96 11.53 -14.10
N SER A 179 -19.33 12.67 -14.40
CA SER A 179 -18.85 12.97 -15.76
C SER A 179 -17.75 11.99 -16.23
N TYR A 180 -16.84 11.60 -15.34
CA TYR A 180 -15.84 10.56 -15.62
C TYR A 180 -16.50 9.21 -15.89
N ARG A 181 -17.50 8.84 -15.09
CA ARG A 181 -18.26 7.58 -15.28
C ARG A 181 -19.02 7.58 -16.60
N GLU A 182 -19.64 8.70 -16.98
CA GLU A 182 -20.36 8.87 -18.26
C GLU A 182 -19.41 8.76 -19.45
N ALA A 183 -18.18 9.27 -19.33
CA ALA A 183 -17.11 9.08 -20.30
C ALA A 183 -16.51 7.65 -20.30
N GLY A 184 -17.04 6.73 -19.48
CA GLY A 184 -16.53 5.35 -19.38
C GLY A 184 -15.22 5.21 -18.61
N VAL A 185 -14.78 6.23 -17.86
CA VAL A 185 -13.53 6.22 -17.11
C VAL A 185 -13.80 6.05 -15.62
N ARG A 186 -13.19 5.01 -15.02
CA ARG A 186 -13.33 4.72 -13.57
C ARG A 186 -12.32 5.53 -12.76
N LEU A 187 -12.78 6.31 -11.78
CA LEU A 187 -11.87 7.00 -10.86
C LEU A 187 -11.35 6.04 -9.77
N VAL A 188 -10.03 6.08 -9.55
CA VAL A 188 -9.33 5.35 -8.49
C VAL A 188 -8.71 6.37 -7.53
N ALA A 189 -9.30 6.55 -6.35
CA ALA A 189 -8.94 7.66 -5.45
C ALA A 189 -7.78 7.32 -4.51
N ASN A 190 -6.78 8.20 -4.45
CA ASN A 190 -5.68 8.12 -3.48
C ASN A 190 -6.20 8.27 -2.04
N ILE A 191 -5.82 7.33 -1.17
CA ILE A 191 -6.11 7.35 0.27
C ILE A 191 -4.86 6.97 1.07
N LYS A 192 -4.70 7.56 2.25
CA LYS A 192 -3.52 7.42 3.11
C LYS A 192 -3.95 7.05 4.53
N PRO A 193 -3.19 6.22 5.26
CA PRO A 193 -3.56 5.77 6.61
C PRO A 193 -3.27 6.79 7.72
N VAL A 194 -3.01 8.06 7.37
CA VAL A 194 -2.45 9.07 8.26
C VAL A 194 -3.40 10.25 8.37
N LEU A 195 -3.59 10.74 9.60
CA LEU A 195 -4.20 12.02 9.86
C LEU A 195 -3.13 12.99 10.38
N LEU A 196 -2.89 14.08 9.66
CA LEU A 196 -2.06 15.19 10.15
C LEU A 196 -2.68 15.78 11.43
N ALA A 197 -1.85 16.39 12.30
CA ALA A 197 -2.31 16.92 13.58
C ALA A 197 -3.46 17.96 13.44
N ASP A 198 -3.48 18.69 12.32
CA ASP A 198 -4.50 19.67 11.95
C ASP A 198 -5.54 19.12 10.97
N HIS A 199 -5.57 17.80 10.74
CA HIS A 199 -6.59 17.18 9.92
C HIS A 199 -7.98 17.39 10.56
N PRO A 200 -9.03 17.76 9.79
CA PRO A 200 -10.36 18.01 10.34
C PRO A 200 -10.93 16.85 11.18
N LEU A 201 -10.63 15.61 10.78
CA LEU A 201 -11.02 14.38 11.48
C LEU A 201 -10.05 13.92 12.58
N PHE A 202 -8.95 14.63 12.84
CA PHE A 202 -7.95 14.20 13.84
C PHE A 202 -8.54 14.15 15.25
N GLY A 203 -9.28 15.21 15.64
CA GLY A 203 -9.90 15.29 16.96
C GLY A 203 -10.91 14.19 17.22
N GLU A 204 -11.74 13.86 16.22
CA GLU A 204 -12.69 12.73 16.30
C GLU A 204 -11.94 11.39 16.44
N ALA A 205 -10.94 11.15 15.59
CA ALA A 205 -10.16 9.92 15.61
C ALA A 205 -9.41 9.73 16.95
N GLN A 206 -8.86 10.81 17.50
CA GLN A 206 -8.23 10.81 18.81
C GLN A 206 -9.24 10.51 19.92
N ALA A 207 -10.38 11.21 19.96
CA ALA A 207 -11.40 11.02 20.98
C ALA A 207 -11.96 9.59 20.99
N ARG A 208 -11.99 8.94 19.83
CA ARG A 208 -12.44 7.55 19.64
C ARG A 208 -11.32 6.50 19.80
N GLY A 209 -10.08 6.91 20.07
CA GLY A 209 -8.95 5.98 20.23
C GLY A 209 -8.58 5.21 18.96
N LEU A 210 -8.74 5.83 17.79
CA LEU A 210 -8.51 5.17 16.49
C LEU A 210 -7.05 5.24 16.02
N LEU A 211 -6.25 6.11 16.63
CA LEU A 211 -4.87 6.38 16.25
C LEU A 211 -3.90 5.49 17.01
N ILE A 212 -2.80 5.11 16.35
CA ILE A 212 -1.65 4.50 17.02
C ILE A 212 -1.12 5.49 18.06
N GLY A 213 -1.08 5.07 19.31
CA GLY A 213 -0.72 5.89 20.47
C GLY A 213 0.38 5.26 21.32
N ASP A 214 0.84 5.98 22.34
CA ASP A 214 1.63 5.40 23.42
C ASP A 214 0.75 4.68 24.46
N ALA A 215 1.36 4.05 25.46
CA ALA A 215 0.63 3.36 26.53
C ALA A 215 -0.30 4.28 27.37
N SER A 216 -0.16 5.61 27.26
CA SER A 216 -1.08 6.58 27.89
C SER A 216 -2.26 6.96 27.00
N GLY A 217 -2.35 6.42 25.79
CA GLY A 217 -3.39 6.74 24.80
C GLY A 217 -3.12 8.04 24.04
N ARG A 218 -1.96 8.68 24.23
CA ARG A 218 -1.59 9.87 23.44
C ARG A 218 -1.14 9.43 22.06
N PRO A 219 -1.63 10.05 20.97
CA PRO A 219 -1.20 9.70 19.61
C PRO A 219 0.32 9.75 19.44
N ALA A 220 0.87 8.75 18.76
CA ALA A 220 2.28 8.68 18.43
C ALA A 220 2.56 9.56 17.21
N MET A 221 2.97 10.81 17.48
CA MET A 221 3.21 11.81 16.43
C MET A 221 4.48 11.51 15.62
N MET A 222 4.39 11.56 14.29
CA MET A 222 5.46 11.25 13.35
C MET A 222 5.50 12.25 12.19
N GLN A 223 6.65 12.37 11.52
CA GLN A 223 6.82 13.21 10.34
C GLN A 223 6.32 12.49 9.07
N PHE A 224 5.56 13.22 8.25
CA PHE A 224 5.08 12.80 6.93
C PHE A 224 5.42 13.86 5.88
N TRP A 225 5.13 13.58 4.62
CA TRP A 225 5.34 14.53 3.51
C TRP A 225 4.81 15.94 3.78
N ASP A 226 3.58 16.04 4.29
CA ASP A 226 2.84 17.30 4.40
C ASP A 226 2.83 17.89 5.82
N GLY A 227 3.43 17.22 6.80
CA GLY A 227 3.45 17.66 8.18
C GLY A 227 3.58 16.55 9.21
N VAL A 228 3.33 16.90 10.48
CA VAL A 228 3.35 15.96 11.61
C VAL A 228 1.93 15.43 11.84
N GLY A 229 1.79 14.12 12.03
CA GLY A 229 0.50 13.45 12.19
C GLY A 229 0.61 12.14 12.96
N ALA A 230 -0.46 11.35 12.95
CA ALA A 230 -0.48 10.01 13.51
C ALA A 230 -1.12 9.02 12.53
N TYR A 231 -0.65 7.77 12.57
CA TYR A 231 -1.26 6.67 11.84
C TYR A 231 -2.57 6.23 12.51
N LEU A 232 -3.54 5.83 11.70
CA LEU A 232 -4.68 5.03 12.15
C LEU A 232 -4.22 3.62 12.51
N ASP A 233 -4.81 3.03 13.54
CA ASP A 233 -4.53 1.66 13.97
C ASP A 233 -5.53 0.66 13.37
N PHE A 234 -5.18 0.04 12.25
CA PHE A 234 -5.98 -0.97 11.56
C PHE A 234 -6.02 -2.34 12.27
N THR A 235 -5.36 -2.48 13.43
CA THR A 235 -5.55 -3.63 14.32
C THR A 235 -6.60 -3.37 15.41
N ASN A 236 -7.16 -2.16 15.46
CA ASN A 236 -8.33 -1.82 16.26
C ASN A 236 -9.61 -2.00 15.40
N PRO A 237 -10.56 -2.88 15.80
CA PRO A 237 -11.83 -3.06 15.09
C PRO A 237 -12.62 -1.76 14.89
N ALA A 238 -12.60 -0.84 15.86
CA ALA A 238 -13.30 0.44 15.74
C ALA A 238 -12.71 1.32 14.61
N THR A 239 -11.39 1.24 14.39
CA THR A 239 -10.72 1.92 13.29
C THR A 239 -11.06 1.30 11.95
N LEU A 240 -11.16 -0.03 11.87
CA LEU A 240 -11.60 -0.72 10.65
C LEU A 240 -13.01 -0.28 10.24
N ASP A 241 -13.94 -0.20 11.19
CA ASP A 241 -15.31 0.24 10.95
C ASP A 241 -15.37 1.72 10.56
N TRP A 242 -14.62 2.58 11.25
CA TRP A 242 -14.48 3.98 10.89
C TRP A 242 -13.95 4.16 9.46
N TRP A 243 -12.87 3.45 9.12
CA TRP A 243 -12.26 3.52 7.80
C TRP A 243 -13.20 3.07 6.70
N LYS A 244 -13.92 1.95 6.88
CA LYS A 244 -14.94 1.49 5.92
C LYS A 244 -16.05 2.54 5.73
N GLY A 245 -16.50 3.15 6.82
CA GLY A 245 -17.47 4.24 6.79
C GLY A 245 -16.97 5.43 5.96
N GLN A 246 -15.75 5.90 6.22
CA GLN A 246 -15.15 7.01 5.49
C GLN A 246 -14.90 6.68 4.01
N VAL A 247 -14.40 5.49 3.68
CA VAL A 247 -14.26 5.05 2.29
C VAL A 247 -15.61 5.06 1.57
N THR A 248 -16.67 4.62 2.25
CA THR A 248 -18.02 4.60 1.68
C THR A 248 -18.53 6.02 1.43
N THR A 249 -18.62 6.84 2.49
CA THR A 249 -19.28 8.15 2.43
C THR A 249 -18.46 9.21 1.70
N ALA A 250 -17.13 9.15 1.77
CA ALA A 250 -16.28 10.14 1.12
C ALA A 250 -15.94 9.77 -0.33
N LEU A 251 -16.07 8.51 -0.75
CA LEU A 251 -15.63 8.08 -2.08
C LEU A 251 -16.69 7.27 -2.83
N LEU A 252 -17.11 6.11 -2.28
CA LEU A 252 -17.97 5.18 -3.01
C LEU A 252 -19.35 5.78 -3.28
N ASP A 253 -19.93 6.50 -2.32
CA ASP A 253 -21.23 7.19 -2.47
C ASP A 253 -21.21 8.28 -3.55
N TYR A 254 -20.04 8.86 -3.84
CA TYR A 254 -19.85 9.77 -4.97
C TYR A 254 -19.74 9.04 -6.32
N GLY A 255 -19.55 7.72 -6.32
CA GLY A 255 -19.36 6.89 -7.50
C GLY A 255 -17.89 6.58 -7.83
N VAL A 256 -16.95 6.86 -6.92
CA VAL A 256 -15.54 6.47 -7.10
C VAL A 256 -15.47 4.94 -7.16
N ALA A 257 -14.82 4.40 -8.19
CA ALA A 257 -14.86 2.97 -8.46
C ALA A 257 -13.91 2.15 -7.56
N ALA A 258 -12.81 2.76 -7.11
CA ALA A 258 -11.76 2.04 -6.43
C ALA A 258 -10.88 2.93 -5.54
N THR A 259 -10.19 2.29 -4.60
CA THR A 259 -9.24 2.92 -3.68
C THR A 259 -7.79 2.63 -4.03
N TRP A 260 -6.95 3.66 -3.96
CA TRP A 260 -5.50 3.58 -4.10
C TRP A 260 -4.84 3.86 -2.74
N ASN A 261 -4.42 2.79 -2.06
CA ASN A 261 -3.79 2.82 -0.75
C ASN A 261 -2.31 3.23 -0.91
N ASP A 262 -1.99 4.45 -0.51
CA ASP A 262 -0.67 5.08 -0.71
C ASP A 262 -0.09 5.56 0.63
N ASN A 263 1.22 5.81 0.66
CA ASN A 263 1.96 6.15 1.88
C ASN A 263 1.65 5.20 3.06
N ASN A 264 1.48 3.92 2.76
CA ASN A 264 0.99 2.90 3.69
C ASN A 264 2.07 1.88 4.10
N GLU A 265 3.32 2.30 4.11
CA GLU A 265 4.45 1.53 4.63
C GLU A 265 4.43 1.39 6.16
N PHE A 266 3.72 2.28 6.85
CA PHE A 266 3.71 2.39 8.32
C PHE A 266 5.12 2.52 8.89
N GLU A 267 5.85 3.57 8.50
CA GLU A 267 7.18 3.91 9.05
C GLU A 267 7.09 4.41 10.50
N ILE A 268 6.69 3.51 11.40
CA ILE A 268 6.52 3.75 12.82
C ILE A 268 7.91 3.72 13.47
N THR A 269 8.41 4.89 13.83
CA THR A 269 9.75 5.06 14.43
C THR A 269 9.73 5.21 15.95
N SER A 270 8.58 5.52 16.54
CA SER A 270 8.46 5.68 18.00
C SER A 270 8.50 4.32 18.71
N PRO A 271 9.48 4.06 19.59
CA PRO A 271 9.54 2.81 20.35
C PRO A 271 8.45 2.71 21.42
N ARG A 272 7.76 3.83 21.72
CA ARG A 272 6.65 3.87 22.67
C ARG A 272 5.30 3.60 22.02
N ALA A 273 5.23 3.59 20.69
CA ALA A 273 3.98 3.36 19.97
C ALA A 273 3.48 1.93 20.20
N GLN A 274 2.19 1.80 20.50
CA GLN A 274 1.49 0.55 20.71
C GLN A 274 0.39 0.42 19.65
N ALA A 275 0.23 -0.80 19.12
CA ALA A 275 -0.90 -1.18 18.29
C ALA A 275 -1.86 -2.05 19.11
N ALA A 276 -3.17 -1.93 18.87
CA ALA A 276 -4.22 -2.62 19.60
C ALA A 276 -4.17 -4.14 19.42
N MET A 277 -3.68 -4.61 18.26
CA MET A 277 -3.44 -6.02 17.93
C MET A 277 -4.63 -6.92 18.28
N PHE A 278 -5.83 -6.48 17.88
CA PHE A 278 -7.10 -7.20 18.10
C PHE A 278 -7.37 -7.54 19.58
N GLY A 279 -6.96 -6.67 20.51
CA GLY A 279 -7.15 -6.84 21.95
C GLY A 279 -5.93 -7.35 22.70
N HIS A 280 -4.81 -7.58 22.02
CA HIS A 280 -3.54 -8.01 22.63
C HIS A 280 -2.41 -7.04 22.32
N PRO A 281 -2.38 -5.84 22.94
CA PRO A 281 -1.46 -4.77 22.53
C PRO A 281 0.01 -5.20 22.48
N ARG A 282 0.71 -4.74 21.43
CA ARG A 282 2.13 -4.96 21.20
C ARG A 282 2.80 -3.66 20.73
N PRO A 283 4.14 -3.56 20.81
CA PRO A 283 4.87 -2.50 20.13
C PRO A 283 4.44 -2.39 18.66
N ALA A 284 4.03 -1.20 18.24
CA ALA A 284 3.46 -1.00 16.90
C ALA A 284 4.47 -1.29 15.78
N GLN A 285 5.77 -1.24 16.09
CA GLN A 285 6.86 -1.57 15.17
C GLN A 285 6.83 -3.04 14.72
N GLU A 286 6.28 -3.95 15.53
CA GLU A 286 6.13 -5.37 15.19
C GLU A 286 4.95 -5.63 14.22
N ALA A 287 4.10 -4.63 14.00
CA ALA A 287 2.85 -4.77 13.27
C ALA A 287 2.79 -3.94 11.99
N LYS A 288 3.87 -3.26 11.58
CA LYS A 288 3.85 -2.34 10.42
C LYS A 288 3.24 -2.97 9.16
N PRO A 289 3.68 -4.17 8.71
CA PRO A 289 3.10 -4.78 7.52
C PRO A 289 1.68 -5.34 7.76
N LEU A 290 1.31 -5.65 9.02
CA LEU A 290 -0.06 -6.03 9.38
C LEU A 290 -1.02 -4.86 9.19
N GLN A 291 -0.62 -3.66 9.64
CA GLN A 291 -1.40 -2.44 9.48
C GLN A 291 -1.71 -2.18 8.00
N THR A 292 -0.70 -2.32 7.14
CA THR A 292 -0.84 -2.22 5.68
C THR A 292 -1.84 -3.23 5.13
N LEU A 293 -1.73 -4.51 5.52
CA LEU A 293 -2.62 -5.57 5.04
C LEU A 293 -4.07 -5.34 5.51
N MET A 294 -4.26 -4.88 6.74
CA MET A 294 -5.57 -4.60 7.32
C MET A 294 -6.23 -3.36 6.71
N MET A 295 -5.46 -2.32 6.36
CA MET A 295 -5.95 -1.19 5.55
C MET A 295 -6.51 -1.66 4.20
N MET A 296 -5.75 -2.49 3.47
CA MET A 296 -6.22 -3.02 2.18
C MET A 296 -7.49 -3.86 2.34
N ARG A 297 -7.52 -4.71 3.37
CA ARG A 297 -8.67 -5.57 3.66
C ARG A 297 -9.90 -4.72 3.97
N ALA A 298 -9.79 -3.71 4.82
CA ALA A 298 -10.88 -2.80 5.16
C ALA A 298 -11.40 -2.06 3.93
N SER A 299 -10.51 -1.50 3.10
CA SER A 299 -10.88 -0.86 1.83
C SER A 299 -11.59 -1.83 0.88
N ALA A 300 -11.16 -3.09 0.81
CA ALA A 300 -11.78 -4.11 -0.04
C ALA A 300 -13.16 -4.55 0.49
N GLU A 301 -13.31 -4.68 1.80
CA GLU A 301 -14.59 -4.98 2.45
C GLU A 301 -15.59 -3.85 2.23
N ALA A 302 -15.18 -2.58 2.30
CA ALA A 302 -16.04 -1.44 1.97
C ALA A 302 -16.55 -1.49 0.52
N GLN A 303 -15.66 -1.72 -0.46
CA GLN A 303 -16.06 -1.84 -1.87
C GLN A 303 -17.03 -3.01 -2.12
N ARG A 304 -16.75 -4.18 -1.52
CA ARG A 304 -17.62 -5.36 -1.65
C ARG A 304 -18.98 -5.13 -1.01
N ALA A 305 -19.04 -4.45 0.13
CA ALA A 305 -20.30 -4.11 0.78
C ALA A 305 -21.12 -3.11 -0.05
N HIS A 306 -20.45 -2.15 -0.70
CA HIS A 306 -21.11 -1.12 -1.51
C HIS A 306 -21.67 -1.69 -2.83
N VAL A 307 -20.94 -2.57 -3.52
CA VAL A 307 -21.41 -3.24 -4.75
C VAL A 307 -21.07 -4.74 -4.72
N PRO A 308 -21.91 -5.60 -4.10
CA PRO A 308 -21.61 -7.03 -3.89
C PRO A 308 -21.33 -7.84 -5.17
N GLU A 309 -21.99 -7.47 -6.27
CA GLU A 309 -21.85 -8.13 -7.56
C GLU A 309 -20.59 -7.73 -8.33
N ALA A 310 -19.93 -6.65 -7.92
CA ALA A 310 -18.73 -6.16 -8.57
C ALA A 310 -17.46 -6.84 -8.03
N ARG A 311 -16.49 -7.07 -8.91
CA ARG A 311 -15.14 -7.43 -8.50
C ARG A 311 -14.46 -6.17 -7.96
N PRO A 312 -14.01 -6.13 -6.70
CA PRO A 312 -13.33 -4.96 -6.17
C PRO A 312 -11.99 -4.76 -6.90
N TYR A 313 -11.60 -3.50 -7.04
CA TYR A 313 -10.28 -3.13 -7.56
C TYR A 313 -9.61 -2.21 -6.55
N LEU A 314 -8.39 -2.57 -6.18
CA LEU A 314 -7.61 -1.82 -5.22
C LEU A 314 -6.15 -1.82 -5.66
N VAL A 315 -5.47 -0.74 -5.35
CA VAL A 315 -4.05 -0.59 -5.59
C VAL A 315 -3.36 -0.27 -4.28
N SER A 316 -2.18 -0.83 -4.02
CA SER A 316 -1.40 -0.54 -2.81
C SER A 316 0.10 -0.41 -3.06
N ARG A 317 0.75 0.56 -2.40
CA ARG A 317 2.19 0.82 -2.56
C ARG A 317 3.00 -0.21 -1.79
N ALA A 318 2.70 -0.30 -0.52
CA ALA A 318 3.28 -1.24 0.41
C ALA A 318 2.40 -2.48 0.54
N GLY A 319 2.93 -3.48 1.25
CA GLY A 319 2.20 -4.68 1.62
C GLY A 319 3.12 -5.78 2.09
N SER A 320 2.49 -6.89 2.50
CA SER A 320 3.15 -8.12 2.94
C SER A 320 2.61 -9.34 2.21
N ALA A 321 3.17 -10.52 2.53
CA ALA A 321 2.64 -11.79 2.02
C ALA A 321 1.12 -11.89 2.26
N GLY A 322 0.36 -12.18 1.19
CA GLY A 322 -1.09 -12.23 1.22
C GLY A 322 -1.79 -10.96 0.74
N MET A 323 -1.06 -9.87 0.45
CA MET A 323 -1.62 -8.66 -0.17
C MET A 323 -2.27 -8.93 -1.53
N GLN A 324 -1.76 -9.91 -2.29
CA GLN A 324 -2.25 -10.27 -3.62
C GLN A 324 -3.72 -10.68 -3.64
N ARG A 325 -4.29 -11.08 -2.50
CA ARG A 325 -5.73 -11.39 -2.34
C ARG A 325 -6.63 -10.16 -2.52
N TYR A 326 -6.07 -8.96 -2.40
CA TYR A 326 -6.83 -7.72 -2.30
C TYR A 326 -6.46 -6.72 -3.39
N VAL A 327 -5.17 -6.60 -3.75
CA VAL A 327 -4.67 -5.43 -4.49
C VAL A 327 -3.79 -5.80 -5.69
N GLN A 328 -3.83 -4.95 -6.71
CA GLN A 328 -2.69 -4.70 -7.60
C GLN A 328 -1.65 -3.82 -6.90
N THR A 329 -0.41 -3.84 -7.38
CA THR A 329 0.65 -3.01 -6.81
C THR A 329 1.54 -2.42 -7.88
N TRP A 330 2.20 -1.31 -7.55
CA TRP A 330 3.24 -0.68 -8.38
C TRP A 330 4.54 -0.60 -7.59
N SER A 331 5.61 -0.18 -8.25
CA SER A 331 6.97 -0.18 -7.68
C SER A 331 7.29 1.03 -6.82
N GLY A 332 6.32 1.88 -6.48
CA GLY A 332 6.53 3.12 -5.74
C GLY A 332 7.10 4.25 -6.62
N THR A 333 7.77 5.22 -6.00
CA THR A 333 8.24 6.44 -6.67
C THR A 333 9.64 6.24 -7.23
N THR A 334 9.72 5.77 -8.48
CA THR A 334 11.00 5.64 -9.20
C THR A 334 11.48 7.01 -9.70
N PRO A 335 12.81 7.21 -9.86
CA PRO A 335 13.33 8.35 -10.59
C PRO A 335 12.67 8.43 -11.99
N PRO A 336 12.54 9.63 -12.58
CA PRO A 336 12.17 9.73 -13.98
C PRO A 336 13.06 8.81 -14.79
N ALA A 337 12.49 8.04 -15.72
CA ALA A 337 13.30 7.34 -16.70
C ALA A 337 14.17 8.40 -17.37
N LEU A 338 15.48 8.34 -17.15
CA LEU A 338 16.45 9.16 -17.88
C LEU A 338 16.05 9.01 -19.35
N ARG A 339 15.64 10.11 -19.99
CA ARG A 339 15.56 10.18 -21.44
C ARG A 339 16.99 9.86 -21.90
N ARG A 340 17.19 8.61 -22.35
CA ARG A 340 18.43 8.21 -23.03
C ARG A 340 18.44 8.82 -24.42
#